data_AF-A0A7C1DNX2-F1
#
_entry.id   AF-A0A7C1DNX2-F1
#
_cell.length_a   1.000
_cell.length_b   1.000
_cell.length_c   1.000
_cell.angle_alpha   90.00
_cell.angle_beta   90.00
_cell.angle_gamma   90.00
#
_symmetry.space_group_name_H-M   'P 1'
#
loop_
_entity.id
_entity.type
_entity.pdbx_description
1 polymer ?
#
loop_
_entity_poly.entity_id
_entity_poly.type
_entity_poly.pdbx_seq_one_letter_code
_entity_poly.pdbx_strand_id
1 'polypeptide(L)'
;VVGAGSEPAPTTRHGLSEIVRQLKTFSARRINTIRRTPGAPVWQRNYYEHIIRNENEMNRIREYIINNPIKWETDRNHPENMK
;
A
#
# COMPACT_ATOMS: atom_id res chain seq x y z
N VAL A 1 -37.94 22.56 -21.32
CA VAL A 1 -37.02 21.40 -21.26
C VAL A 1 -35.70 21.91 -20.73
N VAL A 2 -35.41 21.67 -19.44
CA VAL A 2 -34.18 22.16 -18.79
C VAL A 2 -33.14 21.05 -18.91
N GLY A 3 -32.06 21.31 -19.65
CA GLY A 3 -30.95 20.38 -19.81
C GLY A 3 -30.20 20.24 -18.49
N ALA A 4 -30.29 19.06 -17.88
CA ALA A 4 -29.45 18.70 -16.74
C ALA A 4 -28.00 18.57 -17.24
N GLY A 5 -27.14 19.46 -16.77
CA GLY A 5 -25.73 19.50 -17.11
C GLY A 5 -25.03 18.19 -16.76
N SER A 6 -24.33 17.64 -17.74
CA SER A 6 -23.39 16.55 -17.64
C SER A 6 -22.08 17.00 -16.99
N GLU A 7 -22.15 17.61 -15.80
CA GLU A 7 -20.95 17.92 -15.01
C GLU A 7 -20.57 16.69 -14.17
N PRO A 8 -19.34 16.17 -14.30
CA PRO A 8 -18.88 15.06 -13.47
C PRO A 8 -18.84 15.49 -12.00
N ALA A 9 -19.24 14.59 -11.10
CA ALA A 9 -19.18 14.83 -9.67
C ALA A 9 -17.77 15.27 -9.24
N PRO A 10 -17.63 16.28 -8.36
CA PRO A 10 -16.33 16.79 -7.95
C PRO A 10 -15.47 15.65 -7.39
N THR A 11 -14.43 15.26 -8.13
CA THR A 11 -13.52 14.21 -7.70
C THR A 11 -12.40 14.88 -6.91
N THR A 12 -12.43 14.77 -5.58
CA THR A 12 -11.33 15.26 -4.74
C THR A 12 -10.07 14.45 -5.07
N ARG A 13 -8.99 15.13 -5.43
CA ARG A 13 -7.69 14.47 -5.63
C ARG A 13 -7.10 14.16 -4.26
N HIS A 14 -7.03 12.88 -3.92
CA HIS A 14 -6.38 12.42 -2.70
C HIS A 14 -4.87 12.23 -2.94
N GLY A 15 -4.06 12.71 -2.00
CA GLY A 15 -2.62 12.43 -1.99
C GLY A 15 -2.33 10.97 -1.62
N LEU A 16 -1.16 10.47 -2.01
CA LEU A 16 -0.73 9.10 -1.69
C LEU A 16 -0.77 8.81 -0.19
N SER A 17 -0.34 9.77 0.63
CA SER A 17 -0.35 9.66 2.09
C SER A 17 -1.75 9.43 2.67
N GLU A 18 -2.78 10.06 2.08
CA GLU A 18 -4.16 9.89 2.53
C GLU A 18 -4.70 8.51 2.16
N ILE A 19 -4.40 8.03 0.95
CA ILE A 19 -4.79 6.69 0.49
C ILE A 19 -4.16 5.63 1.40
N VAL A 20 -2.85 5.73 1.64
CA VAL A 20 -2.12 4.77 2.50
C VAL A 20 -2.62 4.85 3.94
N ARG A 21 -2.91 6.05 4.46
CA ARG A 21 -3.50 6.24 5.80
C ARG A 21 -4.82 5.49 5.92
N GLN A 22 -5.73 5.66 4.96
CA GLN A 22 -7.03 4.99 4.98
C GLN A 22 -6.87 3.47 4.90
N LEU A 23 -6.07 2.97 3.95
CA LEU A 23 -5.78 1.55 3.80
C LEU A 23 -5.27 0.93 5.11
N LYS A 24 -4.22 1.51 5.70
CA LYS A 24 -3.63 1.01 6.96
C LYS A 24 -4.62 1.08 8.13
N THR A 25 -5.40 2.15 8.22
CA THR A 25 -6.38 2.35 9.30
C THR A 25 -7.49 1.30 9.26
N PHE A 26 -8.16 1.16 8.11
CA PHE A 26 -9.32 0.28 7.99
C PHE A 26 -8.92 -1.20 8.08
N SER A 27 -7.82 -1.59 7.43
CA SER A 27 -7.29 -2.94 7.53
C SER A 27 -6.87 -3.30 8.96
N ALA A 28 -6.14 -2.43 9.66
CA ALA A 28 -5.72 -2.69 11.04
C ALA A 28 -6.90 -2.81 12.00
N ARG A 29 -7.93 -1.97 11.85
CA ARG A 29 -9.17 -2.07 12.63
C ARG A 29 -9.84 -3.44 12.42
N ARG A 30 -10.01 -3.84 11.15
CA ARG A 30 -10.64 -5.14 10.82
C ARG A 30 -9.84 -6.32 11.37
N ILE A 31 -8.52 -6.30 11.21
CA ILE A 31 -7.61 -7.34 11.73
C ILE A 31 -7.71 -7.42 13.26
N ASN A 32 -7.66 -6.28 13.96
CA ASN A 32 -7.72 -6.25 15.41
C ASN A 32 -9.09 -6.69 15.96
N THR A 33 -10.20 -6.40 15.25
CA THR A 33 -11.51 -6.96 15.61
C THR A 33 -11.51 -8.48 15.53
N ILE A 34 -10.96 -9.06 14.45
CA ILE A 34 -10.89 -10.52 14.26
C ILE A 34 -9.98 -11.17 15.31
N ARG A 35 -8.85 -10.54 15.61
CA ARG A 35 -7.85 -11.04 16.58
C ARG A 35 -8.22 -10.79 18.04
N ARG A 36 -9.26 -9.98 18.32
CA ARG A 36 -9.62 -9.49 19.67
C ARG A 36 -8.48 -8.73 20.36
N THR A 37 -7.70 -7.99 19.59
CA THR A 37 -6.54 -7.20 20.06
C THR A 37 -6.70 -5.71 19.69
N PRO A 38 -7.73 -5.02 20.23
CA PRO A 38 -7.96 -3.62 19.89
C PRO A 38 -6.74 -2.77 20.23
N GLY A 39 -6.31 -1.91 19.30
CA GLY A 39 -5.16 -1.02 19.47
C GLY A 39 -3.78 -1.66 19.24
N ALA A 40 -3.68 -2.98 19.05
CA ALA A 40 -2.41 -3.61 18.73
C ALA A 40 -1.87 -3.12 17.37
N PRO A 41 -0.57 -2.80 17.26
CA PRO A 41 0.02 -2.36 15.99
C PRO A 41 0.02 -3.53 15.00
N VAL A 42 -0.60 -3.31 13.84
CA VAL A 42 -0.61 -4.28 12.73
C VAL A 42 0.44 -3.92 11.67
N TRP A 43 0.58 -2.63 11.38
CA TRP A 43 1.47 -2.13 10.35
C TRP A 43 2.72 -1.51 10.96
N GLN A 44 3.86 -1.69 10.28
CA GLN A 44 5.05 -0.90 10.54
C GLN A 44 4.78 0.60 10.30
N ARG A 45 5.49 1.45 11.05
CA ARG A 45 5.46 2.90 10.90
C ARG A 45 6.03 3.29 9.53
N ASN A 46 5.44 4.33 8.92
CA ASN A 46 5.78 4.83 7.58
C ASN A 46 5.55 3.79 6.46
N TYR A 47 5.84 4.17 5.23
CA TYR A 47 5.76 3.30 4.06
C TYR A 47 6.85 3.72 3.07
N TYR A 48 7.28 2.78 2.22
CA TYR A 48 8.21 3.10 1.13
C TYR A 48 7.43 3.71 -0.03
N GLU A 49 7.91 4.84 -0.53
CA GLU A 49 7.38 5.49 -1.73
C GLU A 49 8.54 5.86 -2.66
N HIS A 50 8.28 5.75 -3.95
CA HIS A 50 9.29 6.01 -4.98
C HIS A 50 8.61 6.43 -6.28
N ILE A 51 9.04 7.56 -6.84
CA ILE A 51 8.49 8.09 -8.10
C ILE A 51 9.21 7.43 -9.26
N ILE A 52 8.46 6.66 -10.06
CA ILE A 52 8.99 6.00 -11.26
C ILE A 52 9.14 7.03 -12.38
N ARG A 53 10.36 7.24 -12.86
CA ARG A 53 10.71 8.31 -13.81
C ARG A 53 10.86 7.84 -15.25
N ASN A 54 11.00 6.53 -15.47
CA ASN A 54 11.17 5.94 -16.80
C ASN A 54 10.73 4.47 -16.85
N GLU A 55 10.66 3.94 -18.07
CA GLU A 55 10.20 2.57 -18.34
C GLU A 55 11.16 1.49 -17.81
N ASN A 56 12.47 1.70 -17.91
CA ASN A 56 13.46 0.74 -17.41
C ASN A 56 13.29 0.52 -15.89
N GLU A 57 13.05 1.59 -15.17
CA GLU A 57 12.76 1.57 -13.73
C GLU A 57 11.44 0.87 -13.41
N MET A 58 10.38 1.18 -14.17
CA MET A 58 9.09 0.49 -14.07
C MET A 58 9.26 -1.03 -14.24
N ASN A 59 10.02 -1.46 -15.25
CA ASN A 59 10.23 -2.88 -15.53
C ASN A 59 11.01 -3.58 -14.40
N ARG A 60 12.05 -2.93 -13.86
CA ARG A 60 12.78 -3.45 -12.69
C ARG A 60 11.90 -3.60 -11.45
N ILE A 61 11.03 -2.62 -11.18
CA ILE A 61 10.12 -2.67 -10.02
C ILE A 61 9.09 -3.79 -10.19
N ARG A 62 8.53 -3.97 -11.39
CA ARG A 62 7.61 -5.07 -11.67
C ARG A 62 8.28 -6.43 -11.50
N GLU A 63 9.48 -6.59 -12.04
CA GLU A 63 10.28 -7.81 -11.88
C GLU A 63 10.57 -8.08 -10.40
N TYR A 64 10.90 -7.04 -9.62
CA TYR A 64 11.07 -7.17 -8.17
C TYR A 64 9.80 -7.68 -7.49
N ILE A 65 8.63 -7.09 -7.77
CA ILE A 65 7.35 -7.49 -7.16
C ILE A 65 7.04 -8.97 -7.44
N ILE A 66 7.25 -9.42 -8.68
CA ILE A 66 7.01 -10.80 -9.10
C ILE A 66 7.98 -11.76 -8.41
N ASN A 67 9.25 -11.39 -8.32
CA ASN A 67 10.30 -12.28 -7.81
C ASN A 67 10.46 -12.24 -6.28
N ASN A 68 9.94 -11.21 -5.60
CA ASN A 68 10.12 -11.05 -4.16
C ASN A 68 9.59 -12.23 -3.33
N PRO A 69 8.40 -12.80 -3.59
CA PRO A 69 7.94 -14.00 -2.88
C PRO A 69 8.89 -15.18 -3.01
N ILE A 70 9.50 -15.36 -4.20
CA ILE A 70 10.44 -16.46 -4.47
C ILE A 70 11.76 -16.24 -3.71
N LYS A 71 12.18 -14.99 -3.57
CA LYS A 71 13.44 -14.61 -2.92
C LYS A 71 13.33 -14.50 -1.39
N TRP A 72 12.11 -14.52 -0.84
CA TRP A 72 11.83 -14.23 0.57
C TRP A 72 12.61 -15.12 1.55
N GLU A 73 12.63 -16.44 1.32
CA GLU A 73 13.29 -17.41 2.20
C GLU A 73 14.80 -17.14 2.36
N THR A 74 15.42 -16.62 1.30
CA THR A 74 16.85 -16.29 1.26
C THR A 74 17.15 -14.82 1.56
N ASP A 75 16.12 -14.00 1.82
CA ASP A 75 16.30 -12.58 2.10
C ASP A 75 17.02 -12.38 3.44
N ARG A 76 17.94 -11.42 3.48
CA ARG A 76 18.69 -11.09 4.71
C ARG A 76 17.83 -10.56 5.84
N ASN A 77 16.65 -10.04 5.53
CA ASN A 77 15.68 -9.54 6.51
C ASN A 77 14.60 -10.58 6.83
N HIS A 78 14.71 -11.80 6.29
CA HIS A 78 13.89 -12.92 6.74
C HIS A 78 14.16 -13.16 8.23
N PRO A 79 13.15 -13.35 9.09
CA PRO A 79 13.33 -13.50 10.53
C PRO A 79 14.37 -14.53 10.96
N GLU A 80 14.57 -15.60 10.17
CA GLU A 80 15.56 -16.64 10.47
C GLU A 80 16.98 -16.30 10.01
N ASN A 81 17.13 -15.35 9.09
CA ASN A 81 18.43 -14.91 8.53
C ASN A 81 18.96 -13.63 9.19
N MET A 82 18.15 -12.97 10.03
CA MET A 82 18.55 -11.80 10.80
C MET A 82 19.54 -12.21 11.90
N LYS A 83 20.71 -11.57 11.94
CA LYS A 83 21.71 -11.77 13.01
C LYS A 83 21.31 -11.09 14.31
#